data_AF-A0A4Y7WMZ6-F1
#
_entry.id   AF-A0A4Y7WMZ6-F1
#
_cell.length_a   1.000
_cell.length_b   1.000
_cell.length_c   1.000
_cell.angle_alpha   90.00
_cell.angle_beta   90.00
_cell.angle_gamma   90.00
#
_symmetry.space_group_name_H-M   'P 1'
#
loop_
_entity.id
_entity.type
_entity.pdbx_description
1 polymer ?
#
loop_
_entity_poly.entity_id
_entity_poly.type
_entity_poly.pdbx_seq_one_letter_code
_entity_poly.pdbx_strand_id
1 'polypeptide(L)' 'MKVLVFCDKCGNPKVLSNYVLKAYIATAHYVYCDVCQHENNVTSTLRRYAFQLRRKQGY' A
#
# COMPACT_ATOMS: atom_id res chain seq x y z
N MET A 1 -2.35 12.01 5.76
CA MET A 1 -1.15 11.19 6.05
C MET A 1 -0.76 10.50 4.75
N LYS A 2 0.52 10.54 4.36
CA LYS A 2 1.03 9.84 3.18
C LYS A 2 1.81 8.61 3.67
N VAL A 3 1.50 7.44 3.15
CA VAL A 3 2.26 6.22 3.47
C VAL A 3 3.31 6.01 2.40
N LEU A 4 4.53 5.73 2.82
CA LEU A 4 5.65 5.45 1.92
C LEU A 4 5.99 3.96 2.01
N VAL A 5 6.07 3.29 0.87
CA VAL A 5 6.55 1.92 0.75
C VAL A 5 7.79 1.92 -0.12
N PHE A 6 8.84 1.26 0.31
CA PHE A 6 10.07 1.12 -0.46
C PHE A 6 10.05 -0.21 -1.19
N CYS A 7 10.59 -0.24 -2.40
CA CYS A 7 10.73 -1.50 -3.12
C CYS A 7 11.81 -2.38 -2.49
N ASP A 8 11.48 -3.64 -2.20
CA ASP A 8 12.38 -4.62 -1.58
C ASP A 8 13.57 -4.97 -2.49
N LYS A 9 13.44 -4.74 -3.81
CA LYS A 9 14.48 -5.04 -4.81
C LYS A 9 15.37 -3.85 -5.16
N CYS A 10 14.78 -2.68 -5.43
CA CYS A 10 15.53 -1.51 -5.95
C CYS A 10 15.55 -0.31 -5.01
N GLY A 11 14.86 -0.37 -3.86
CA GLY A 11 14.80 0.73 -2.90
C GLY A 11 13.96 1.94 -3.34
N ASN A 12 13.36 1.93 -4.54
CA ASN A 12 12.58 3.06 -4.99
C ASN A 12 11.36 3.30 -4.09
N PRO A 13 11.15 4.53 -3.57
CA PRO A 13 9.98 4.85 -2.76
C PRO A 13 8.72 5.00 -3.60
N LYS A 14 7.59 4.50 -3.10
CA LYS A 14 6.26 4.64 -3.67
C LYS A 14 5.32 5.25 -2.64
N VAL A 15 4.71 6.39 -3.00
CA VAL A 15 3.74 7.08 -2.15
C VAL A 15 2.36 6.46 -2.35
N LEU A 16 1.78 5.93 -1.29
CA LEU A 16 0.41 5.40 -1.29
C LEU A 16 -0.54 6.47 -0.76
N SER A 17 -1.47 6.89 -1.62
CA SER A 17 -2.55 7.80 -1.23
C SER A 17 -3.60 7.08 -0.38
N ASN A 18 -4.42 7.85 0.35
CA ASN A 18 -5.55 7.28 1.09
C ASN A 18 -6.52 6.49 0.19
N TYR A 19 -6.65 6.89 -1.08
CA TYR A 19 -7.46 6.16 -2.06
C TYR A 19 -6.82 4.80 -2.38
N VAL A 20 -5.53 4.78 -2.71
CA VAL A 20 -4.78 3.54 -2.99
C VAL A 20 -4.79 2.59 -1.79
N LEU A 21 -4.60 3.13 -0.58
CA LEU A 21 -4.67 2.34 0.65
C LEU A 21 -6.04 1.64 0.80
N LYS A 22 -7.15 2.33 0.54
CA LYS A 22 -8.49 1.76 0.73
C LYS A 22 -8.93 0.83 -0.39
N ALA A 23 -8.67 1.22 -1.64
CA ALA A 23 -9.15 0.53 -2.82
C ALA A 23 -8.25 -0.65 -3.20
N TYR A 24 -6.93 -0.45 -3.12
CA TYR A 24 -5.94 -1.41 -3.60
C TYR A 24 -5.32 -2.21 -2.46
N ILE A 25 -4.76 -1.56 -1.44
CA ILE A 25 -4.03 -2.28 -0.37
C ILE A 25 -4.96 -3.13 0.51
N ALA A 26 -6.23 -2.74 0.67
CA ALA A 26 -7.20 -3.56 1.40
C ALA A 26 -7.49 -4.91 0.73
N THR A 27 -7.33 -5.00 -0.60
CA THR A 27 -7.72 -6.16 -1.42
C THR A 27 -6.51 -6.90 -1.99
N ALA A 28 -5.49 -6.18 -2.46
CA ALA A 28 -4.30 -6.74 -3.08
C ALA A 28 -3.37 -7.44 -2.07
N HIS A 29 -2.59 -8.42 -2.55
CA HIS A 29 -1.56 -9.12 -1.77
C HIS A 29 -0.15 -8.53 -1.99
N TYR A 30 0.04 -7.81 -3.08
CA TYR A 30 1.31 -7.20 -3.47
C TYR A 30 1.10 -5.77 -4.00
N VAL A 31 2.19 -5.01 -4.06
CA VAL A 31 2.27 -3.68 -4.69
C VAL A 31 3.41 -3.69 -5.68
N TYR A 32 3.11 -3.41 -6.95
CA TYR A 32 4.15 -3.28 -7.98
C TYR A 32 5.01 -2.04 -7.76
N CYS A 33 6.31 -2.20 -7.92
CA CYS A 33 7.24 -1.09 -8.09
C CYS A 33 7.12 -0.52 -9.51
N ASP A 34 6.91 0.79 -9.64
CA ASP A 34 6.75 1.44 -10.95
C ASP A 34 8.07 1.51 -11.75
N VAL A 35 9.21 1.27 -11.10
CA VAL A 35 10.55 1.36 -11.71
C VAL A 35 11.05 0.00 -12.20
N CYS A 36 11.07 -1.00 -11.33
CA CYS A 36 11.64 -2.32 -11.64
C CYS A 36 10.58 -3.42 -11.81
N GLN A 37 9.29 -3.06 -11.75
CA GLN A 37 8.14 -3.96 -11.89
C GLN A 37 8.10 -5.13 -10.89
N HIS A 38 8.91 -5.06 -9.83
CA HIS A 38 8.92 -6.07 -8.78
C HIS A 38 7.67 -6.01 -7.91
N GLU A 39 7.13 -7.18 -7.57
CA GLU A 39 6.02 -7.35 -6.63
C GLU A 39 6.52 -7.25 -5.19
N ASN A 40 6.15 -6.19 -4.49
CA ASN A 40 6.48 -6.01 -3.08
C ASN A 40 5.33 -6.54 -2.24
N ASN A 41 5.63 -7.34 -1.22
CA ASN A 41 4.58 -7.92 -0.38
C ASN A 41 3.87 -6.84 0.45
N VAL A 42 2.54 -6.89 0.48
CA VAL A 42 1.76 -6.05 1.39
C VAL A 42 1.89 -6.62 2.80
N THR A 43 2.62 -5.91 3.66
CA THR A 43 2.76 -6.32 5.07
C THR A 43 1.42 -6.29 5.81
N SER A 44 1.29 -7.13 6.83
CA SER A 44 0.09 -7.18 7.69
C SER A 44 -0.19 -5.83 8.36
N THR A 45 0.86 -5.10 8.76
CA THR A 45 0.78 -3.74 9.33
C THR A 45 0.16 -2.76 8.34
N LEU A 46 0.65 -2.75 7.08
CA LEU A 46 0.12 -1.89 6.03
C LEU A 46 -1.35 -2.22 5.71
N ARG A 47 -1.68 -3.51 5.67
CA ARG A 47 -3.05 -3.98 5.44
C ARG A 47 -4.00 -3.58 6.57
N ARG A 48 -3.57 -3.73 7.83
CA ARG A 48 -4.34 -3.31 9.01
C ARG A 48 -4.63 -1.80 8.97
N TYR A 49 -3.63 -1.01 8.59
CA TYR A 49 -3.79 0.44 8.43
C TYR A 49 -4.79 0.79 7.32
N ALA A 50 -4.70 0.14 6.16
CA ALA A 50 -5.67 0.29 5.07
C ALA A 50 -7.11 -0.02 5.52
N PHE A 51 -7.33 -1.10 6.28
CA PHE A 51 -8.64 -1.44 6.83
C PHE A 51 -9.17 -0.40 7.82
N GLN A 52 -8.31 0.12 8.69
CA GLN A 52 -8.69 1.20 9.62
C GLN A 52 -9.12 2.47 8.88
N LEU A 53 -8.40 2.85 7.82
CA LEU A 53 -8.76 3.99 6.99
C LEU A 53 -10.11 3.79 6.27
N ARG A 54 -10.41 2.56 5.83
CA ARG A 54 -11.70 2.22 5.22
C ARG A 54 -12.84 2.29 6.22
N ARG A 55 -12.66 1.79 7.44
CA ARG A 55 -13.68 1.81 8.51
C ARG A 55 -13.97 3.20 9.06
N LYS A 56 -12.95 4.06 9.19
CA LYS A 56 -13.10 5.43 9.71
C LYS A 56 -13.94 6.36 8.82
N GLN A 57 -14.26 5.96 7.59
CA GLN A 57 -14.98 6.80 6.64
C GLN A 57 -16.46 6.47 6.44
N GLY A 58 -17.05 5.56 7.23
CA GLY A 58 -18.50 5.36 7.31
C GLY A 58 -19.20 5.16 5.96
N TYR A 59 -19.34 3.90 5.55
CA TYR A 59 -20.54 3.48 4.83
C TYR A 59 -21.47 2.85 5.86
#